data_AF-A0A7S1V0C6-F1
#
_entry.id   AF-A0A7S1V0C6-F1
#
_cell.length_a   1.000
_cell.length_b   1.000
_cell.length_c   1.000
_cell.angle_alpha   90.00
_cell.angle_beta   90.00
_cell.angle_gamma   90.00
#
_symmetry.space_group_name_H-M   'P 1'
#
loop_
_entity.id
_entity.type
_entity.pdbx_description
1 polymer ?
#
loop_
_entity_poly.entity_id
_entity_poly.type
_entity_poly.pdbx_seq_one_letter_code
_entity_poly.pdbx_strand_id
1 'polypeptide(L)'
;SIEALQHLPVFWTRKELDELQQSSIKGAIVERIKDWKDEYFTIQDALKEARAAIGSKLGGLSDETTLNENTFVDLKTWFWARSIITSRAFTDDDGICLVPFVDMMNH
;
A
#
# COMPACT_ATOMS: atom_id res chain seq x y z
N SER A 1 2.70 -15.63 5.12
CA SER A 1 1.57 -15.31 6.02
C SER A 1 1.74 -13.87 6.54
N ILE A 2 0.81 -13.33 7.35
CA ILE A 2 1.01 -12.04 8.05
C ILE A 2 2.26 -12.09 8.94
N GLU A 3 2.54 -13.25 9.54
CA GLU A 3 3.70 -13.42 10.43
C GLU A 3 5.02 -13.15 9.71
N ALA A 4 5.09 -13.45 8.41
CA ALA A 4 6.27 -13.15 7.60
C ALA A 4 6.53 -11.64 7.44
N LEU A 5 5.54 -10.78 7.72
CA LEU A 5 5.64 -9.32 7.61
C LEU A 5 5.97 -8.63 8.94
N GLN A 6 6.13 -9.38 10.04
CA GLN A 6 6.41 -8.80 11.37
C GLN A 6 7.80 -8.14 11.49
N HIS A 7 8.69 -8.33 10.52
CA HIS A 7 9.95 -7.57 10.46
C HIS A 7 9.73 -6.11 10.02
N LEU A 8 8.52 -5.76 9.56
CA LEU A 8 8.15 -4.41 9.11
C LEU A 8 7.27 -3.75 10.19
N PRO A 9 7.72 -2.63 10.80
CA PRO A 9 7.01 -2.03 11.94
C PRO A 9 5.56 -1.59 11.68
N VAL A 10 5.19 -1.36 10.43
CA VAL A 10 3.82 -1.01 10.04
C VAL A 10 2.82 -2.18 10.20
N PHE A 11 3.32 -3.41 10.39
CA PHE A 11 2.52 -4.61 10.68
C PHE A 11 2.57 -5.05 12.15
N TRP A 12 3.29 -4.30 12.99
CA TRP A 12 3.35 -4.57 14.41
C TRP A 12 2.00 -4.36 15.06
N THR A 13 1.71 -5.22 16.03
CA THR A 13 0.60 -5.08 16.94
C THR A 13 0.77 -3.86 17.83
N ARG A 14 -0.35 -3.41 18.43
CA ARG A 14 -0.32 -2.33 19.41
C ARG A 14 0.62 -2.63 20.58
N LYS A 15 0.69 -3.89 21.02
CA LYS A 15 1.57 -4.32 22.11
C LYS A 15 3.04 -4.10 21.76
N GLU A 16 3.47 -4.52 20.57
CA GLU A 16 4.84 -4.32 20.08
C GLU A 16 5.17 -2.83 19.92
N LEU A 17 4.20 -2.01 19.46
CA LEU A 17 4.38 -0.55 19.42
C LEU A 17 4.44 0.08 20.82
N ASP A 18 3.76 -0.49 21.82
CA ASP A 18 3.78 0.00 23.19
C ASP A 18 5.11 -0.33 23.91
N GLU A 19 5.84 -1.36 23.47
CA GLU A 19 7.20 -1.66 23.92
C GLU A 19 8.19 -0.53 23.56
N LEU A 20 7.91 0.25 22.52
CA LEU A 20 8.68 1.43 22.15
C LEU A 20 8.43 2.66 23.05
N GLN A 21 7.54 2.54 24.06
CA GLN A 21 7.22 3.58 25.05
C GLN A 21 6.94 4.97 24.42
N GLN A 22 7.57 6.04 24.90
CA GLN A 22 7.44 7.41 24.37
C GLN A 22 8.54 7.77 23.36
N SER A 23 9.10 6.78 22.65
CA SER A 23 10.16 7.05 21.67
C SER A 23 9.65 7.84 20.46
N SER A 24 10.55 8.62 19.86
CA SER A 24 10.31 9.28 18.57
C SER A 24 10.04 8.27 17.45
N ILE A 25 10.66 7.08 17.53
CA ILE A 25 10.46 5.98 16.57
C ILE A 25 9.00 5.51 16.59
N LYS A 26 8.39 5.34 17.77
CA LYS A 26 6.96 5.01 17.86
C LYS A 26 6.10 6.05 17.15
N GLY A 27 6.37 7.33 17.39
CA GLY A 27 5.68 8.44 16.74
C GLY A 27 5.75 8.34 15.22
N ALA A 28 6.97 8.16 14.69
CA ALA A 28 7.19 8.05 13.25
C ALA A 28 6.50 6.82 12.61
N ILE A 29 6.45 5.68 13.31
CA ILE A 29 5.74 4.49 12.81
C ILE A 29 4.23 4.73 12.77
N VAL A 30 3.67 5.31 13.84
CA VAL A 30 2.24 5.62 13.92
C VAL A 30 1.82 6.62 12.84
N GLU A 31 2.61 7.67 12.64
CA GLU A 31 2.42 8.66 11.59
C GLU A 31 2.45 8.00 10.20
N ARG A 32 3.46 7.17 9.92
CA ARG A 32 3.55 6.43 8.65
C ARG A 32 2.34 5.52 8.41
N ILE A 33 1.87 4.81 9.44
CA ILE A 33 0.66 3.97 9.33
C ILE A 33 -0.56 4.83 8.99
N LYS A 34 -0.68 6.02 9.58
CA LYS A 34 -1.76 6.95 9.30
C LYS A 34 -1.68 7.45 7.85
N ASP A 35 -0.53 7.97 7.44
CA ASP A 35 -0.34 8.55 6.10
C ASP A 35 -0.64 7.52 5.00
N TRP A 36 -0.15 6.29 5.16
CA TRP A 36 -0.40 5.23 4.17
C TRP A 36 -1.86 4.77 4.14
N LYS A 37 -2.60 4.87 5.25
CA LYS A 37 -4.05 4.62 5.28
C LYS A 37 -4.80 5.74 4.58
N ASP A 38 -4.47 6.99 4.87
CA ASP A 38 -5.12 8.16 4.28
C ASP A 38 -4.91 8.16 2.75
N GLU A 39 -3.70 7.84 2.30
CA GLU A 39 -3.36 7.65 0.88
C GLU A 39 -4.17 6.51 0.23
N TYR A 40 -4.26 5.36 0.90
CA TYR A 40 -5.03 4.21 0.43
C TYR A 40 -6.50 4.58 0.18
N PHE A 41 -7.16 5.22 1.13
CA PHE A 41 -8.57 5.58 0.99
C PHE A 41 -8.77 6.64 -0.08
N THR A 42 -7.86 7.62 -0.18
CA THR A 42 -7.89 8.65 -1.23
C THR A 42 -7.85 8.01 -2.62
N ILE A 43 -6.93 7.07 -2.85
CA ILE A 43 -6.81 6.37 -4.13
C ILE A 43 -8.00 5.47 -4.37
N GLN A 44 -8.46 4.76 -3.35
CA GLN A 44 -9.63 3.89 -3.46
C GLN A 44 -10.87 4.68 -3.88
N ASP A 45 -11.09 5.86 -3.31
CA ASP A 45 -12.23 6.71 -3.65
C ASP A 45 -12.08 7.34 -5.04
N ALA A 46 -10.90 7.84 -5.40
CA ALA A 46 -10.63 8.34 -6.75
C ALA A 46 -10.85 7.26 -7.83
N LEU A 47 -10.48 6.01 -7.55
CA LEU A 47 -10.74 4.89 -8.46
C LEU A 47 -12.23 4.56 -8.58
N LYS A 48 -13.01 4.66 -7.50
CA LYS A 48 -14.48 4.49 -7.55
C LYS A 48 -15.12 5.60 -8.39
N GLU A 49 -14.71 6.85 -8.21
CA GLU A 49 -15.23 7.99 -8.96
C GLU A 49 -14.91 7.88 -10.46
N ALA A 50 -13.65 7.55 -10.81
CA ALA A 50 -13.24 7.35 -12.19
C ALA A 50 -14.03 6.22 -12.87
N ARG A 51 -14.30 5.13 -12.14
CA ARG A 51 -15.14 4.02 -12.62
C ARG A 51 -16.58 4.43 -12.85
N ALA A 52 -17.18 5.17 -11.91
CA ALA A 52 -18.55 5.69 -12.07
C ALA A 52 -18.67 6.59 -13.31
N ALA A 53 -17.66 7.43 -13.56
CA ALA A 53 -17.61 8.29 -14.74
C ALA A 53 -17.49 7.49 -16.06
N ILE A 54 -16.73 6.39 -16.07
CA ILE A 54 -16.59 5.50 -17.24
C ILE A 54 -17.88 4.69 -17.47
N GLY A 55 -18.45 4.09 -16.42
CA GLY A 55 -19.70 3.34 -16.48
C GLY A 55 -20.88 4.19 -16.96
N SER A 56 -20.93 5.46 -16.53
CA SER A 56 -21.92 6.42 -17.02
C SER A 56 -21.77 6.78 -18.50
N LYS A 57 -20.56 6.66 -19.08
CA LYS A 57 -20.29 6.94 -20.51
C LYS A 57 -20.57 5.76 -21.43
N LEU A 58 -20.57 4.52 -20.90
CA LEU A 58 -20.71 3.29 -21.68
C LEU A 58 -22.16 2.78 -21.82
N GLY A 59 -23.15 3.55 -21.36
CA GLY A 59 -24.58 3.41 -21.70
C GLY A 59 -25.08 1.98 -22.03
N GLY A 60 -25.42 1.20 -21.00
CA GLY A 60 -26.45 0.15 -21.13
C GLY A 60 -26.10 -1.13 -21.90
N LEU A 61 -24.84 -1.56 -21.98
CA LEU A 61 -24.51 -2.91 -22.43
C LEU A 61 -24.48 -3.87 -21.24
N SER A 62 -25.64 -4.46 -20.96
CA SER A 62 -25.79 -5.63 -20.11
C SER A 62 -25.25 -6.86 -20.84
N ASP A 63 -24.01 -7.24 -20.53
CA ASP A 63 -23.57 -8.63 -20.68
C ASP A 63 -22.85 -9.03 -19.40
N GLU A 64 -23.56 -9.83 -18.60
CA GLU A 64 -23.24 -10.33 -17.26
C GLU A 64 -22.02 -11.28 -17.22
N THR A 65 -21.03 -11.10 -18.11
CA THR A 65 -19.89 -12.04 -18.23
C THR A 65 -18.52 -11.36 -18.37
N THR A 66 -18.42 -10.03 -18.35
CA THR A 66 -17.14 -9.36 -18.65
C THR A 66 -16.71 -8.35 -17.60
N LEU A 67 -16.32 -8.88 -16.44
CA LEU A 67 -15.19 -8.47 -15.59
C LEU A 67 -15.53 -9.00 -14.21
N ASN A 68 -14.84 -10.06 -13.81
CA ASN A 68 -14.77 -10.41 -12.40
C ASN A 68 -14.32 -9.13 -11.67
N GLU A 69 -15.24 -8.56 -10.90
CA GLU A 69 -15.27 -7.20 -10.34
C GLU A 69 -14.21 -7.04 -9.25
N ASN A 70 -12.94 -7.24 -9.58
CA ASN A 70 -11.93 -7.34 -8.56
C ASN A 70 -11.45 -5.94 -8.18
N THR A 71 -12.18 -5.38 -7.22
CA THR A 71 -11.66 -4.76 -6.00
C THR A 71 -10.22 -4.29 -6.11
N PHE A 72 -10.03 -2.96 -5.97
CA PHE A 72 -8.74 -2.41 -5.58
C PHE A 72 -8.11 -3.26 -4.47
N VAL A 73 -6.78 -3.34 -4.46
CA VAL A 73 -6.05 -4.19 -3.50
C VAL A 73 -6.53 -3.91 -2.07
N ASP A 74 -6.56 -4.92 -1.21
CA ASP A 74 -6.89 -4.69 0.18
C ASP A 74 -5.81 -3.87 0.89
N LEU A 75 -6.16 -3.27 2.03
CA LEU A 75 -5.25 -2.41 2.81
C LEU A 75 -3.94 -3.11 3.18
N LYS A 76 -3.97 -4.41 3.44
CA LYS A 76 -2.76 -5.15 3.82
C LYS A 76 -1.83 -5.33 2.63
N THR A 77 -2.39 -5.61 1.46
CA THR A 77 -1.64 -5.66 0.19
C THR A 77 -1.04 -4.29 -0.15
N TRP A 78 -1.77 -3.20 0.11
CA TRP A 78 -1.26 -1.84 -0.01
C TRP A 78 -0.04 -1.57 0.89
N PHE A 79 -0.16 -1.90 2.18
CA PHE A 79 0.95 -1.76 3.13
C PHE A 79 2.17 -2.59 2.73
N TRP A 80 1.95 -3.79 2.21
CA TRP A 80 3.02 -4.64 1.72
C TRP A 80 3.74 -4.00 0.53
N ALA A 81 3.00 -3.53 -0.47
CA ALA A 81 3.59 -2.86 -1.64
C ALA A 81 4.39 -1.61 -1.25
N ARG A 82 3.85 -0.76 -0.36
CA ARG A 82 4.57 0.42 0.17
C ARG A 82 5.84 0.05 0.92
N SER A 83 5.80 -1.05 1.69
CA SER A 83 6.99 -1.55 2.39
C SER A 83 8.07 -2.04 1.44
N ILE A 84 7.70 -2.72 0.35
CA ILE A 84 8.64 -3.14 -0.71
C ILE A 84 9.32 -1.91 -1.32
N ILE A 85 8.53 -0.92 -1.76
CA ILE A 85 9.08 0.31 -2.36
C ILE A 85 10.02 1.00 -1.38
N THR A 86 9.64 1.15 -0.12
CA THR A 86 10.45 1.88 0.88
C THR A 86 11.77 1.16 1.22
N SER A 87 11.83 -0.17 1.09
CA SER A 87 13.00 -0.96 1.48
C SER A 87 13.89 -1.39 0.32
N ARG A 88 13.37 -1.39 -0.91
CA ARG A 88 14.05 -1.95 -2.09
C ARG A 88 14.18 -0.99 -3.26
N ALA A 89 13.47 0.13 -3.24
CA ALA A 89 13.59 1.08 -4.33
C ALA A 89 14.92 1.83 -4.27
N PHE A 90 15.50 2.00 -5.44
CA PHE A 90 16.64 2.87 -5.68
C PHE A 90 16.10 4.24 -6.11
N THR A 91 16.72 5.29 -5.59
CA THR A 91 16.39 6.67 -5.95
C THR A 91 17.60 7.28 -6.63
N ASP A 92 17.41 7.84 -7.81
CA ASP A 92 18.39 8.66 -8.53
C ASP A 92 17.76 10.01 -8.92
N ASP A 93 18.51 10.83 -9.65
CA ASP A 93 18.04 12.15 -10.10
C ASP A 93 16.87 12.04 -11.10
N ASP A 94 16.68 10.87 -11.73
CA ASP A 94 15.66 10.61 -12.75
C ASP A 94 14.37 10.00 -12.17
N GLY A 95 14.41 9.47 -10.93
CA GLY A 95 13.24 9.06 -10.19
C GLY A 95 13.45 7.91 -9.21
N ILE A 96 12.39 7.11 -9.02
CA ILE A 96 12.37 5.96 -8.12
C ILE A 96 12.14 4.70 -8.95
N CYS A 97 13.03 3.72 -8.83
CA CYS A 97 12.90 2.45 -9.55
C CYS A 97 13.16 1.22 -8.66
N LEU A 98 12.55 0.10 -9.02
CA LEU A 98 12.89 -1.22 -8.48
C LEU A 98 13.81 -1.92 -9.48
N VAL A 99 14.99 -2.36 -9.04
CA VAL A 99 15.97 -3.02 -9.89
C VAL A 99 16.03 -4.50 -9.54
N PRO A 100 15.41 -5.39 -10.34
CA PRO A 100 15.41 -6.82 -10.06
C PRO A 100 16.83 -7.37 -9.95
N PHE A 101 17.01 -8.41 -9.13
CA PHE A 101 18.29 -9.05 -8.80
C PHE A 101 19.23 -8.19 -7.97
N VAL A 102 19.38 -6.90 -8.28
CA VAL A 102 20.19 -5.96 -7.49
C VAL A 102 19.53 -5.72 -6.12
N ASP A 103 18.21 -5.60 -6.08
CA ASP A 103 17.43 -5.43 -4.85
C ASP A 103 17.47 -6.63 -3.90
N MET A 104 18.03 -7.76 -4.33
CA MET A 104 18.24 -8.96 -3.50
C MET A 104 19.55 -8.89 -2.69
N MET A 105 20.43 -7.94 -2.97
CA MET A 105 21.62 -7.73 -2.17
C MET A 105 21.23 -7.21 -0.78
N ASN A 106 21.85 -7.78 0.25
CA ASN A 106 21.75 -7.21 1.59
C ASN A 106 22.61 -5.94 1.69
N HIS A 107 22.27 -5.10 2.66
CA HIS A 107 23.14 -3.99 3.06
C HIS A 107 24.49 -4.52 3.60
#